data_AF-A0A0S7EP41-F1
#
_entry.id   AF-A0A0S7EP41-F1
#
_cell.length_a   1.000
_cell.length_b   1.000
_cell.length_c   1.000
_cell.angle_alpha   90.00
_cell.angle_beta   90.00
_cell.angle_gamma   90.00
#
_symmetry.space_group_name_H-M   'P 1'
#
loop_
_entity.id
_entity.type
_entity.pdbx_description
1 polymer ?
#
loop_
_entity_poly.entity_id
_entity_poly.type
_entity_poly.pdbx_seq_one_letter_code
_entity_poly.pdbx_strand_id
1 'polypeptide(L)'
;MNAEEDDAIRLCNSISDCKGSGKRVTSQWMRTAEFMTSQKRAKIKCAGIQNVKHLWQCVESLSSKCNLPAAVSCKGHKRLQLRGKKSNVCSGRLEMEENDKWKPIKNNKTIPDLCKKLHCGVSQPSEQNATNNHVNCSDQVKVVLTDDSDRESKCYGHIKIQKKNDKYHVCGDDWT
;
A
#
# COMPACT_ATOMS: atom_id res chain seq x y z
N MET A 1 -32.55 -14.47 0.89
CA MET A 1 -31.96 -13.49 -0.05
C MET A 1 -30.48 -13.40 0.26
N ASN A 2 -29.65 -14.09 -0.51
CA ASN A 2 -28.20 -14.11 -0.27
C ASN A 2 -27.64 -12.79 -0.78
N ALA A 3 -27.09 -11.97 0.11
CA ALA A 3 -26.32 -10.79 -0.27
C ALA A 3 -25.23 -11.24 -1.26
N GLU A 4 -25.11 -10.54 -2.39
CA GLU A 4 -24.00 -10.74 -3.31
C GLU A 4 -22.69 -10.57 -2.53
N GLU A 5 -21.99 -11.67 -2.30
CA GLU A 5 -20.69 -11.64 -1.65
C GLU A 5 -19.69 -10.96 -2.60
N ASP A 6 -19.14 -9.83 -2.17
CA ASP A 6 -18.15 -9.03 -2.89
C ASP A 6 -16.98 -9.92 -3.37
N ASP A 7 -16.61 -9.82 -4.65
CA ASP A 7 -15.47 -10.53 -5.25
C ASP A 7 -14.18 -10.40 -4.42
N ALA A 8 -13.98 -9.25 -3.77
CA ALA A 8 -12.85 -9.02 -2.88
C ALA A 8 -12.89 -9.92 -1.63
N ILE A 9 -14.07 -10.11 -1.04
CA ILE A 9 -14.26 -11.00 0.12
C ILE A 9 -14.03 -12.45 -0.30
N ARG A 10 -14.59 -12.87 -1.45
CA ARG A 10 -14.38 -14.22 -2.01
C ARG A 10 -12.89 -14.52 -2.21
N LEU A 11 -12.16 -13.58 -2.83
CA LEU A 11 -10.72 -13.72 -3.05
C LEU A 11 -9.95 -13.84 -1.74
N CYS A 12 -10.18 -12.94 -0.78
CA CYS A 12 -9.48 -12.95 0.50
C CYS A 12 -9.78 -14.20 1.34
N ASN A 13 -10.98 -14.76 1.25
CA ASN A 13 -11.34 -16.03 1.89
C ASN A 13 -10.69 -17.24 1.23
N SER A 14 -10.43 -17.19 -0.08
CA SER A 14 -9.75 -18.26 -0.82
C SER A 14 -8.25 -18.38 -0.50
N ILE A 15 -7.64 -17.35 0.11
CA ILE A 15 -6.23 -17.29 0.46
C ILE A 15 -6.07 -17.56 1.96
N SER A 16 -5.46 -18.68 2.32
CA SER A 16 -5.38 -19.21 3.68
C SER A 16 -4.80 -18.25 4.71
N ASP A 17 -3.83 -17.42 4.31
CA ASP A 17 -3.11 -16.50 5.20
C ASP A 17 -3.78 -15.13 5.35
N CYS A 18 -4.73 -14.82 4.46
CA CYS A 18 -5.34 -13.50 4.35
C CYS A 18 -6.69 -13.37 5.07
N LYS A 19 -7.49 -14.45 5.13
CA LYS A 19 -8.80 -14.64 5.80
C LYS A 19 -9.61 -13.38 6.12
N GLY A 20 -10.86 -13.30 5.65
CA GLY A 20 -11.86 -12.33 6.14
C GLY A 20 -12.21 -11.23 5.14
N SER A 21 -12.76 -10.11 5.64
CA SER A 21 -13.27 -9.01 4.83
C SER A 21 -12.17 -8.39 3.96
N GLY A 22 -12.19 -8.68 2.66
CA GLY A 22 -11.40 -7.97 1.66
C GLY A 22 -12.01 -6.60 1.40
N LYS A 23 -11.15 -5.57 1.28
CA LYS A 23 -11.55 -4.24 0.83
C LYS A 23 -10.98 -4.00 -0.56
N ARG A 24 -11.81 -3.62 -1.53
CA ARG A 24 -11.34 -3.05 -2.79
C ARG A 24 -10.59 -1.77 -2.48
N VAL A 25 -9.41 -1.59 -3.05
CA VAL A 25 -8.59 -0.38 -2.86
C VAL A 25 -8.42 0.33 -4.20
N THR A 26 -8.18 1.64 -4.15
CA THR A 26 -7.79 2.37 -5.36
C THR A 26 -6.45 1.84 -5.86
N SER A 27 -6.27 1.88 -7.17
CA SER A 27 -5.16 1.23 -7.87
C SER A 27 -4.51 2.14 -8.90
N GLN A 28 -4.70 3.46 -8.80
CA GLN A 28 -4.08 4.41 -9.73
C GLN A 28 -2.56 4.35 -9.64
N TRP A 29 -2.00 4.24 -8.43
CA TRP A 29 -0.57 3.97 -8.22
C TRP A 29 -0.07 2.63 -8.81
N MET A 30 -0.97 1.68 -9.07
CA MET A 30 -0.64 0.41 -9.75
C MET A 30 -0.77 0.48 -11.28
N ARG A 31 -1.14 1.63 -11.85
CA ARG A 31 -1.25 1.86 -13.30
C ARG A 31 0.13 2.03 -13.93
N THR A 32 0.89 0.94 -14.01
CA THR A 32 2.23 0.94 -14.60
C THR A 32 2.18 0.96 -16.13
N ALA A 33 3.28 1.35 -16.77
CA ALA A 33 3.44 1.26 -18.22
C ALA A 33 3.22 -0.19 -18.71
N GLU A 34 3.77 -1.16 -17.99
CA GLU A 34 3.59 -2.59 -18.25
C GLU A 34 2.11 -3.01 -18.23
N PHE A 35 1.35 -2.58 -17.22
CA PHE A 35 -0.08 -2.81 -17.18
C PHE A 35 -0.76 -2.19 -18.40
N MET A 36 -0.46 -0.92 -18.70
CA MET A 36 -1.07 -0.16 -19.79
C MET A 36 -0.81 -0.77 -21.18
N THR A 37 0.36 -1.37 -21.40
CA THR A 37 0.71 -2.03 -22.67
C THR A 37 0.24 -3.47 -22.76
N SER A 38 -0.14 -4.10 -21.65
CA SER A 38 -0.61 -5.49 -21.65
C SER A 38 -1.95 -5.65 -22.39
N GLN A 39 -1.95 -6.50 -23.42
CA GLN A 39 -3.17 -6.92 -24.13
C GLN A 39 -3.91 -8.07 -23.43
N LYS A 40 -3.29 -8.69 -22.42
CA LYS A 40 -3.81 -9.88 -21.73
C LYS A 40 -4.59 -9.45 -20.49
N ARG A 41 -5.87 -9.14 -20.64
CA ARG A 41 -6.71 -8.59 -19.56
C ARG A 41 -8.04 -9.33 -19.47
N ALA A 42 -8.31 -9.91 -18.31
CA ALA A 42 -9.56 -10.59 -18.04
C ALA A 42 -10.60 -9.65 -17.40
N LYS A 43 -11.86 -9.80 -17.79
CA LYS A 43 -13.02 -9.28 -17.06
C LYS A 43 -13.69 -10.42 -16.32
N ILE A 44 -13.97 -10.23 -15.04
CA ILE A 44 -14.70 -11.19 -14.21
C ILE A 44 -16.06 -10.61 -13.83
N LYS A 45 -17.08 -11.48 -13.73
CA LYS A 45 -18.42 -11.12 -13.27
C LYS A 45 -19.02 -12.30 -12.51
N CYS A 46 -18.84 -12.32 -11.19
CA CYS A 46 -19.36 -13.41 -10.35
C CYS A 46 -20.82 -13.21 -9.93
N ALA A 47 -21.39 -12.01 -10.13
CA ALA A 47 -22.78 -11.71 -9.83
C ALA A 47 -23.72 -12.71 -10.54
N GLY A 48 -24.60 -13.35 -9.77
CA GLY A 48 -25.55 -14.37 -10.26
C GLY A 48 -25.00 -15.79 -10.42
N ILE A 49 -23.69 -16.04 -10.20
CA ILE A 49 -23.11 -17.38 -10.28
C ILE A 49 -23.13 -18.04 -8.89
N GLN A 50 -23.76 -19.21 -8.79
CA GLN A 50 -23.83 -19.96 -7.52
C GLN A 50 -22.58 -20.81 -7.29
N ASN A 51 -22.20 -21.01 -6.02
CA ASN A 51 -21.12 -21.90 -5.59
C ASN A 51 -19.72 -21.59 -6.17
N VAL A 52 -19.44 -20.32 -6.45
CA VAL A 52 -18.10 -19.86 -6.87
C VAL A 52 -17.10 -20.06 -5.73
N LYS A 53 -16.09 -20.90 -5.97
CA LYS A 53 -14.96 -21.13 -5.05
C LYS A 53 -13.72 -20.31 -5.41
N HIS A 54 -13.56 -19.99 -6.70
CA HIS A 54 -12.42 -19.26 -7.22
C HIS A 54 -12.85 -18.23 -8.27
N LEU A 55 -12.25 -17.03 -8.26
CA LEU A 55 -12.62 -15.93 -9.16
C LEU A 55 -12.47 -16.26 -10.66
N TRP A 56 -11.56 -17.18 -11.01
CA TRP A 56 -11.39 -17.58 -12.41
C TRP A 56 -12.64 -18.26 -12.99
N GLN A 57 -13.51 -18.82 -12.15
CA GLN A 57 -14.77 -19.44 -12.56
C GLN A 57 -15.79 -18.40 -13.07
N CYS A 58 -15.51 -17.11 -12.87
CA CYS A 58 -16.37 -16.00 -13.28
C CYS A 58 -15.78 -15.20 -14.45
N VAL A 59 -14.76 -15.72 -15.14
CA VAL A 59 -14.18 -15.03 -16.30
C VAL A 59 -15.23 -14.89 -17.39
N GLU A 60 -15.57 -13.64 -17.70
CA GLU A 60 -16.52 -13.29 -18.77
C GLU A 60 -15.79 -13.10 -20.11
N SER A 61 -14.60 -12.51 -20.08
CA SER A 61 -13.77 -12.33 -21.28
C SER A 61 -12.28 -12.21 -20.93
N LEU A 62 -11.41 -12.55 -21.89
CA LEU A 62 -9.95 -12.45 -21.79
C LEU A 62 -9.34 -11.32 -22.64
N SER A 63 -10.20 -10.48 -23.22
CA SER A 63 -9.81 -9.34 -24.07
C SER A 63 -10.57 -8.08 -23.63
N SER A 64 -10.42 -7.70 -22.36
CA SER A 64 -11.10 -6.54 -21.79
C SER A 64 -10.23 -5.27 -21.85
N LYS A 65 -10.87 -4.12 -22.04
CA LYS A 65 -10.23 -2.81 -21.87
C LYS A 65 -10.56 -2.28 -20.47
N CYS A 66 -9.54 -2.07 -19.65
CA CYS A 66 -9.64 -1.39 -18.36
C CYS A 66 -8.46 -0.42 -18.19
N ASN A 67 -8.72 0.73 -17.56
CA ASN A 67 -7.70 1.77 -17.37
C ASN A 67 -6.90 1.57 -16.08
N LEU A 68 -7.45 0.81 -15.13
CA LEU A 68 -6.88 0.53 -13.83
C LEU A 68 -6.93 -0.97 -13.54
N PRO A 69 -5.88 -1.54 -12.92
CA PRO A 69 -5.94 -2.91 -12.44
C PRO A 69 -6.92 -3.03 -11.26
N ALA A 70 -7.53 -4.21 -11.08
CA ALA A 70 -8.27 -4.48 -9.85
C ALA A 70 -7.28 -4.74 -8.70
N ALA A 71 -7.53 -4.14 -7.54
CA ALA A 71 -6.67 -4.28 -6.36
C ALA A 71 -7.50 -4.54 -5.10
N VAL A 72 -6.96 -5.37 -4.19
CA VAL A 72 -7.60 -5.72 -2.93
C VAL A 72 -6.60 -5.61 -1.78
N SER A 73 -7.09 -5.19 -0.61
CA SER A 73 -6.38 -5.35 0.66
C SER A 73 -7.19 -6.29 1.55
N CYS A 74 -6.64 -7.46 1.84
CA CYS A 74 -7.26 -8.42 2.74
C CYS A 74 -6.95 -8.11 4.21
N LYS A 75 -7.76 -8.61 5.15
CA LYS A 75 -7.55 -8.41 6.59
C LYS A 75 -6.19 -8.88 7.09
N GLY A 76 -5.65 -9.97 6.53
CA GLY A 76 -4.31 -10.47 6.86
C GLY A 76 -3.16 -9.63 6.31
N HIS A 77 -3.42 -8.66 5.43
CA HIS A 77 -2.40 -7.74 4.92
C HIS A 77 -2.01 -6.76 6.02
N LYS A 78 -0.79 -6.91 6.54
CA LYS A 78 -0.27 -6.07 7.63
C LYS A 78 0.54 -4.92 7.06
N ARG A 79 0.11 -3.68 7.34
CA ARG A 79 0.88 -2.49 6.98
C ARG A 79 1.98 -2.22 8.00
N LEU A 80 3.06 -1.61 7.53
CA LEU A 80 4.22 -1.22 8.33
C LEU A 80 4.42 0.29 8.21
N GLN A 81 4.85 0.93 9.29
CA GLN A 81 5.27 2.32 9.27
C GLN A 81 6.42 2.55 10.24
N LEU A 82 7.15 3.65 10.04
CA LEU A 82 8.04 4.21 11.05
C LEU A 82 7.36 5.42 11.69
N ARG A 83 7.13 5.35 12.99
CA ARG A 83 6.72 6.51 13.78
C ARG A 83 7.95 7.38 14.06
N GLY A 84 8.26 8.23 13.09
CA GLY A 84 9.41 9.13 13.10
C GLY A 84 9.09 10.59 13.47
N LYS A 85 10.10 11.45 13.33
CA LYS A 85 9.92 12.92 13.46
C LYS A 85 9.49 13.51 12.12
N LYS A 86 8.81 14.66 12.14
CA LYS A 86 8.44 15.41 10.91
C LYS A 86 9.66 15.73 10.01
N SER A 87 10.83 15.88 10.63
CA SER A 87 12.09 16.16 9.94
C SER A 87 12.69 14.95 9.20
N ASN A 88 12.29 13.73 9.54
CA ASN A 88 12.61 12.53 8.77
C ASN A 88 11.65 11.39 9.16
N VAL A 89 10.72 11.05 8.26
CA VAL A 89 9.77 9.96 8.49
C VAL A 89 10.41 8.58 8.31
N CYS A 90 11.60 8.49 7.70
CA CYS A 90 12.34 7.26 7.48
C CYS A 90 13.23 6.84 8.67
N SER A 91 13.08 7.49 9.83
CA SER A 91 13.76 7.13 11.06
C SER A 91 12.79 7.21 12.22
N GLY A 92 12.62 6.11 12.96
CA GLY A 92 11.67 6.08 14.07
C GLY A 92 11.36 4.69 14.59
N ARG A 93 10.33 4.63 15.44
CA ARG A 93 9.85 3.36 16.01
C ARG A 93 9.05 2.59 14.97
N LEU A 94 9.41 1.33 14.74
CA LEU A 94 8.70 0.44 13.85
C LEU A 94 7.35 0.03 14.44
N GLU A 95 6.29 0.28 13.68
CA GLU A 95 4.92 -0.06 14.02
C GLU A 95 4.26 -0.90 12.92
N MET A 96 3.37 -1.78 13.34
CA MET A 96 2.57 -2.63 12.48
C MET A 96 1.09 -2.36 12.74
N GLU A 97 0.30 -2.37 11.67
CA GLU A 97 -1.15 -2.24 11.78
C GLU A 97 -1.76 -3.57 12.27
N GLU A 98 -2.52 -3.49 13.37
CA GLU A 98 -3.30 -4.60 13.92
C GLU A 98 -4.69 -4.10 14.33
N ASN A 99 -5.74 -4.66 13.71
CA ASN A 99 -7.13 -4.26 13.94
C ASN A 99 -7.33 -2.74 13.77
N ASP A 100 -6.89 -2.22 12.62
CA ASP A 100 -6.95 -0.79 12.25
C ASP A 100 -6.24 0.15 13.24
N LYS A 101 -5.30 -0.37 14.03
CA LYS A 101 -4.49 0.40 15.00
C LYS A 101 -3.00 0.12 14.81
N TRP A 102 -2.22 1.18 14.79
CA TRP A 102 -0.76 1.09 14.78
C TRP A 102 -0.22 0.70 16.15
N LYS A 103 0.57 -0.37 16.21
CA LYS A 103 1.20 -0.83 17.44
C LYS A 103 2.69 -1.06 17.26
N PRO A 104 3.52 -0.80 18.29
CA PRO A 104 4.92 -1.20 18.28
C PRO A 104 5.05 -2.72 18.10
N ILE A 105 6.01 -3.14 17.27
CA ILE A 105 6.28 -4.57 17.10
C ILE A 105 6.93 -5.09 18.38
N LYS A 106 6.34 -6.09 19.04
CA LYS A 106 6.84 -6.60 20.33
C LYS A 106 7.94 -7.65 20.23
N ASN A 107 8.20 -8.17 19.03
CA ASN A 107 9.11 -9.30 18.81
C ASN A 107 10.29 -8.85 17.96
N ASN A 108 11.44 -9.51 18.13
CA ASN A 108 12.65 -9.37 17.31
C ASN A 108 12.45 -9.95 15.89
N LYS A 109 11.36 -9.59 15.23
CA LYS A 109 11.09 -10.01 13.86
C LYS A 109 11.95 -9.17 12.93
N THR A 110 12.97 -9.81 12.36
CA THR A 110 13.65 -9.26 11.21
C THR A 110 12.66 -9.20 10.04
N ILE A 111 12.47 -8.00 9.48
CA ILE A 111 11.69 -7.80 8.27
C ILE A 111 12.71 -7.54 7.15
N PRO A 112 12.96 -8.52 6.27
CA PRO A 112 13.86 -8.34 5.14
C PRO A 112 13.42 -7.16 4.28
N ASP A 113 14.39 -6.36 3.85
CA ASP A 113 14.21 -5.19 2.99
C ASP A 113 13.20 -4.16 3.52
N LEU A 114 13.06 -4.03 4.85
CA LEU A 114 12.10 -3.11 5.48
C LEU A 114 12.18 -1.68 4.91
N CYS A 115 13.36 -1.09 4.88
CA CYS A 115 13.56 0.27 4.37
C CYS A 115 13.17 0.41 2.91
N LYS A 116 13.41 -0.64 2.10
CA LYS A 116 13.05 -0.66 0.69
C LYS A 116 11.53 -0.74 0.51
N LYS A 117 10.86 -1.58 1.30
CA LYS A 117 9.38 -1.71 1.34
C LYS A 117 8.69 -0.41 1.75
N LEU A 118 9.34 0.39 2.61
CA LEU A 118 8.85 1.70 3.03
C LEU A 118 9.27 2.84 2.09
N HIS A 119 9.93 2.54 0.97
CA HIS A 119 10.51 3.54 0.04
C HIS A 119 11.51 4.51 0.70
N CYS A 120 12.12 4.07 1.80
CA CYS A 120 13.10 4.78 2.63
C CYS A 120 14.56 4.38 2.34
N GLY A 121 14.82 3.70 1.23
CA GLY A 121 16.17 3.32 0.82
C GLY A 121 16.60 1.99 1.45
N VAL A 122 17.85 1.92 1.93
CA VAL A 122 18.41 0.71 2.53
C VAL A 122 18.50 0.82 4.05
N SER A 123 18.45 -0.31 4.75
CA SER A 123 18.77 -0.38 6.17
C SER A 123 20.29 -0.31 6.34
N GLN A 124 20.78 0.49 7.31
CA GLN A 124 22.18 0.40 7.68
C GLN A 124 22.47 -1.00 8.25
N PRO A 125 23.64 -1.61 7.94
CA PRO A 125 24.00 -2.94 8.43
C PRO A 125 24.00 -3.10 9.96
N SER A 126 24.08 -2.00 10.70
CA SER A 126 24.25 -1.95 12.15
C SER A 126 22.96 -1.85 12.99
N GLU A 127 21.77 -1.73 12.38
CA GLU A 127 20.53 -1.45 13.13
C GLU A 127 19.50 -2.59 13.18
N GLN A 128 19.91 -3.82 12.88
CA GLN A 128 19.13 -5.01 13.31
C GLN A 128 19.39 -5.39 14.78
N ASN A 129 19.78 -4.43 15.63
CA ASN A 129 19.79 -4.65 17.07
C ASN A 129 18.36 -4.49 17.59
N ALA A 130 17.68 -5.63 17.62
CA ALA A 130 16.30 -5.84 18.04
C ALA A 130 16.05 -5.58 19.55
N THR A 131 16.72 -4.61 20.16
CA THR A 131 16.50 -4.25 21.56
C THR A 131 15.62 -3.01 21.73
N ASN A 132 15.39 -2.20 20.69
CA ASN A 132 14.63 -0.94 20.85
C ASN A 132 13.59 -0.59 19.76
N ASN A 133 13.32 -1.50 18.81
CA ASN A 133 12.38 -1.29 17.69
C ASN A 133 12.57 0.02 16.92
N HIS A 134 13.75 0.64 17.04
CA HIS A 134 14.09 1.87 16.35
C HIS A 134 14.80 1.50 15.05
N VAL A 135 14.33 2.06 13.95
CA VAL A 135 14.85 1.79 12.61
C VAL A 135 15.25 3.12 12.00
N ASN A 136 16.48 3.20 11.51
CA ASN A 136 17.02 4.31 10.73
C ASN A 136 17.35 3.82 9.32
N CYS A 137 16.57 4.28 8.35
CA CYS A 137 16.83 4.00 6.94
C CYS A 137 17.72 5.09 6.32
N SER A 138 18.35 4.77 5.19
CA SER A 138 19.32 5.67 4.55
C SER A 138 18.73 6.97 4.00
N ASP A 139 17.46 6.95 3.57
CA ASP A 139 16.85 8.13 2.97
C ASP A 139 16.33 9.11 4.03
N GLN A 140 16.40 10.40 3.70
CA GLN A 140 15.71 11.44 4.44
C GLN A 140 14.45 11.83 3.69
N VAL A 141 13.30 11.56 4.31
CA VAL A 141 11.99 11.85 3.71
C VAL A 141 11.19 12.76 4.62
N LYS A 142 10.58 13.79 4.05
CA LYS A 142 9.69 14.73 4.74
C LYS A 142 8.43 14.94 3.90
N VAL A 143 7.30 15.15 4.58
CA VAL A 143 6.09 15.67 3.94
C VAL A 143 6.08 17.17 4.18
N VAL A 144 6.04 17.95 3.10
CA VAL A 144 6.07 19.41 3.12
C VAL A 144 4.88 19.98 2.35
N LEU A 145 4.46 21.19 2.73
CA LEU A 145 3.55 22.00 1.93
C LEU A 145 4.37 23.02 1.17
N THR A 146 4.04 23.26 -0.10
CA THR A 146 4.71 24.28 -0.92
C THR A 146 3.73 25.22 -1.60
N ASP A 147 4.12 26.48 -1.80
CA ASP A 147 3.40 27.43 -2.65
C ASP A 147 3.60 27.14 -4.16
N ASP A 148 3.03 27.99 -5.01
CA ASP A 148 3.13 27.88 -6.48
C ASP A 148 4.56 28.13 -7.00
N SER A 149 5.44 28.70 -6.18
CA SER A 149 6.86 28.89 -6.46
C SER A 149 7.74 27.76 -5.88
N ASP A 150 7.14 26.64 -5.45
CA ASP A 150 7.79 25.50 -4.80
C ASP A 150 8.51 25.84 -3.48
N ARG A 151 8.18 26.97 -2.84
CA ARG A 151 8.75 27.35 -1.53
C ARG A 151 7.93 26.73 -0.43
N GLU A 152 8.59 26.26 0.64
CA GLU A 152 7.90 25.69 1.79
C GLU A 152 6.94 26.72 2.41
N SER A 153 5.68 26.34 2.55
CA SER A 153 4.61 27.15 3.12
C SER A 153 4.09 26.55 4.43
N LYS A 154 3.28 27.31 5.16
CA LYS A 154 2.62 26.83 6.39
C LYS A 154 1.11 26.84 6.18
N CYS A 155 0.45 25.76 6.58
CA CYS A 155 -1.01 25.60 6.62
C CYS A 155 -1.77 25.64 5.28
N TYR A 156 -1.14 25.96 4.15
CA TYR A 156 -1.77 25.95 2.81
C TYR A 156 -0.73 25.71 1.73
N GLY A 157 -1.04 24.89 0.72
CA GLY A 157 -0.18 24.67 -0.44
C GLY A 157 -0.32 23.27 -1.02
N HIS A 158 0.52 22.98 -2.01
CA HIS A 158 0.67 21.66 -2.62
C HIS A 158 1.32 20.70 -1.64
N ILE A 159 0.79 19.48 -1.52
CA ILE A 159 1.42 18.42 -0.72
C ILE A 159 2.57 17.84 -1.55
N LYS A 160 3.78 17.87 -1.00
CA LYS A 160 4.95 17.23 -1.61
C LYS A 160 5.65 16.29 -0.66
N ILE A 161 6.10 15.16 -1.20
CA ILE A 161 7.03 14.25 -0.54
C ILE A 161 8.43 14.70 -0.94
N GLN A 162 9.19 15.26 -0.01
CA GLN A 162 10.59 15.57 -0.23
C GLN A 162 11.43 14.35 0.14
N LYS A 163 12.20 13.85 -0.81
CA LYS A 163 13.16 12.76 -0.61
C LYS A 163 14.54 13.28 -1.04
N LYS A 164 15.45 13.41 -0.07
CA LYS A 164 16.74 14.12 -0.27
C LYS A 164 16.48 15.55 -0.80
N ASN A 165 16.92 15.84 -2.03
CA ASN A 165 16.77 17.15 -2.68
C ASN A 165 15.58 17.21 -3.65
N ASP A 166 14.96 16.08 -3.94
CA ASP A 166 13.86 15.99 -4.88
C ASP A 166 12.52 16.14 -4.16
N LYS A 167 11.59 16.90 -4.75
CA LYS A 167 10.21 17.03 -4.27
C LYS A 167 9.24 16.41 -5.27
N TYR A 168 8.46 15.45 -4.80
CA TYR A 168 7.48 14.73 -5.59
C TYR A 168 6.08 15.24 -5.24
N HIS A 169 5.28 15.59 -6.25
CA HIS A 169 3.87 15.90 -6.05
C HIS A 169 3.10 14.66 -5.58
N VAL A 170 2.13 14.86 -4.70
CA VAL A 170 1.15 13.83 -4.33
C VAL A 170 -0.05 13.94 -5.25
N CYS A 171 -0.42 12.84 -5.91
CA CYS A 171 -1.58 12.78 -6.79
C CYS A 171 -2.87 12.92 -5.96
N GLY A 172 -3.75 13.83 -6.38
CA GLY A 172 -4.99 14.14 -5.64
C GLY A 172 -6.16 13.19 -5.93
N ASP A 173 -6.07 12.41 -7.01
CA ASP A 173 -7.09 11.45 -7.45
C ASP A 173 -7.19 10.19 -6.56
N ASP A 174 -6.13 9.88 -5.81
CA ASP A 174 -6.07 8.81 -4.80
C ASP A 174 -6.15 9.35 -3.36
N TRP A 175 -6.22 10.67 -3.17
CA TRP A 175 -6.22 11.32 -1.86
C TRP A 175 -7.65 11.49 -1.33
N THR A 176 -8.06 10.62 -0.40
CA THR A 176 -9.41 10.60 0.20
C THR A 176 -9.39 10.91 1.69
#